data_AF-A0A1H9PRU2-F1
#
_entry.id   AF-A0A1H9PRU2-F1
#
_cell.length_a   1.000
_cell.length_b   1.000
_cell.length_c   1.000
_cell.angle_alpha   90.00
_cell.angle_beta   90.00
_cell.angle_gamma   90.00
#
_symmetry.space_group_name_H-M   'P 1'
#
loop_
_entity.id
_entity.type
_entity.pdbx_description
1 polymer ?
#
loop_
_entity_poly.entity_id
_entity_poly.type
_entity_poly.pdbx_seq_one_letter_code
_entity_poly.pdbx_strand_id
1 'polypeptide(L)'
;MAQENVGADAVLGAVAGVAGGAIGAAVNALHSASAALDGLTSGPSSQSFHVNEGNVLKAGVIIQDQAAVLARALRKAESHLDVDVNSSDSGIVSSNIAGAWNRRLTMGDDSYVGRIRLYVESLDKLSGQLRESAKQYGFSEEEITTTFGPVT
;
A
#
# COMPACT_ATOMS: atom_id res chain seq x y z
N MET A 1 41.88 -8.12 -10.20
CA MET A 1 40.96 -7.76 -9.10
C MET A 1 39.56 -7.73 -9.67
N ALA A 2 38.72 -8.69 -9.31
CA ALA A 2 37.25 -8.64 -9.42
C ALA A 2 36.69 -10.02 -8.99
N GLN A 3 36.59 -10.23 -7.67
CA GLN A 3 35.80 -11.33 -7.11
C GLN A 3 35.13 -10.79 -5.85
N GLU A 4 33.97 -10.14 -6.01
CA GLU A 4 33.08 -9.78 -4.91
C GLU A 4 31.76 -9.31 -5.54
N ASN A 5 30.78 -10.21 -5.68
CA ASN A 5 29.35 -9.88 -5.45
C ASN A 5 28.40 -11.09 -5.62
N VAL A 6 28.89 -12.26 -6.05
CA VAL A 6 28.01 -13.41 -6.34
C VAL A 6 27.45 -14.08 -5.07
N GLY A 7 27.96 -13.70 -3.88
CA GLY A 7 27.58 -14.31 -2.60
C GLY A 7 26.35 -13.72 -1.93
N ALA A 8 25.93 -12.49 -2.27
CA ALA A 8 24.79 -11.84 -1.59
C ALA A 8 23.43 -12.36 -2.11
N ASP A 9 23.32 -12.61 -3.41
CA ASP A 9 22.09 -13.10 -4.06
C ASP A 9 21.82 -14.58 -3.76
N ALA A 10 22.87 -15.40 -3.65
CA ALA A 10 22.73 -16.82 -3.37
C ALA A 10 22.27 -17.11 -1.92
N VAL A 11 22.58 -16.22 -0.97
CA VAL A 11 22.20 -16.39 0.45
C VAL A 11 20.75 -15.96 0.70
N LEU A 12 20.21 -15.02 -0.09
CA LEU A 12 18.79 -14.64 -0.05
C LEU A 12 17.87 -15.73 -0.63
N GLY A 13 18.36 -16.54 -1.57
CA GLY A 13 17.62 -17.70 -2.11
C GLY A 13 17.60 -18.93 -1.18
N ALA A 14 18.54 -19.03 -0.24
CA ALA A 14 18.68 -20.21 0.62
C ALA A 14 17.85 -20.16 1.92
N VAL A 15 17.37 -18.99 2.34
CA VAL A 15 16.54 -18.86 3.56
C VAL A 15 15.06 -19.18 3.33
N ALA A 16 14.64 -19.37 2.08
CA ALA A 16 13.28 -19.82 1.73
C ALA A 16 12.99 -21.28 2.13
N GLY A 17 14.00 -22.05 2.55
CA GLY A 17 13.89 -23.49 2.76
C GLY A 17 13.81 -24.01 4.21
N VAL A 18 13.99 -23.18 5.26
CA VAL A 18 14.32 -23.76 6.59
C VAL A 18 13.52 -23.26 7.80
N ALA A 19 12.39 -22.56 7.62
CA ALA A 19 11.52 -22.24 8.77
C ALA A 19 10.07 -22.68 8.51
N GLY A 20 9.72 -23.82 9.12
CA GLY A 20 8.45 -24.51 8.92
C GLY A 20 7.20 -23.68 9.24
N GLY A 21 6.12 -24.02 8.53
CA GLY A 21 4.73 -23.83 8.95
C GLY A 21 4.13 -22.43 8.78
N ALA A 22 4.77 -21.38 9.31
CA ALA A 22 4.15 -20.05 9.41
C ALA A 22 4.80 -18.99 8.50
N ILE A 23 6.14 -18.99 8.37
CA ILE A 23 6.86 -17.99 7.58
C ILE A 23 6.66 -18.25 6.08
N GLY A 24 6.66 -19.51 5.63
CA GLY A 24 6.32 -19.86 4.25
C GLY A 24 4.88 -19.52 3.86
N ALA A 25 3.94 -19.63 4.81
CA ALA A 25 2.56 -19.20 4.61
C ALA A 25 2.45 -17.67 4.51
N ALA A 26 3.18 -16.94 5.35
CA ALA A 26 3.22 -15.48 5.32
C ALA A 26 3.88 -14.94 4.04
N VAL A 27 4.96 -15.57 3.55
CA VAL A 27 5.60 -15.19 2.28
C VAL A 27 4.67 -15.44 1.10
N ASN A 28 3.98 -16.59 1.06
CA ASN A 28 3.00 -16.86 0.00
C ASN A 28 1.78 -15.93 0.08
N ALA A 29 1.31 -15.57 1.28
CA ALA A 29 0.24 -14.60 1.46
C ALA A 29 0.66 -13.17 1.06
N LEU A 30 1.90 -12.79 1.35
CA LEU A 30 2.45 -11.51 0.91
C LEU A 30 2.66 -11.49 -0.62
N HIS A 31 3.11 -12.60 -1.21
CA HIS A 31 3.29 -12.71 -2.66
C HIS A 31 1.96 -12.70 -3.40
N SER A 32 0.92 -13.35 -2.86
CA SER A 32 -0.42 -13.30 -3.43
C SER A 32 -1.09 -11.93 -3.22
N ALA A 33 -0.87 -11.28 -2.08
CA ALA A 33 -1.30 -9.91 -1.85
C ALA A 33 -0.58 -8.93 -2.78
N SER A 34 0.73 -9.11 -3.00
CA SER A 34 1.52 -8.31 -3.94
C SER A 34 1.10 -8.58 -5.38
N ALA A 35 0.79 -9.82 -5.76
CA ALA A 35 0.29 -10.15 -7.10
C ALA A 35 -1.15 -9.67 -7.32
N ALA A 36 -1.97 -9.61 -6.27
CA ALA A 36 -3.30 -8.99 -6.32
C ALA A 36 -3.18 -7.46 -6.41
N LEU A 37 -2.27 -6.85 -5.64
CA LEU A 37 -1.98 -5.43 -5.71
C LEU A 37 -1.38 -5.06 -7.08
N ASP A 38 -0.43 -5.86 -7.57
CA ASP A 38 0.12 -5.77 -8.92
C ASP A 38 -0.95 -6.05 -9.97
N GLY A 39 -1.90 -6.96 -9.75
CA GLY A 39 -3.05 -7.12 -10.65
C GLY A 39 -3.96 -5.89 -10.68
N LEU A 40 -4.08 -5.18 -9.55
CA LEU A 40 -4.84 -3.94 -9.42
C LEU A 40 -4.07 -2.72 -9.97
N THR A 41 -2.72 -2.71 -9.89
CA THR A 41 -1.87 -1.60 -10.38
C THR A 41 -1.25 -1.86 -11.77
N SER A 42 -1.26 -3.10 -12.26
CA SER A 42 -0.84 -3.52 -13.61
C SER A 42 -2.01 -3.59 -14.59
N GLY A 43 -3.23 -3.33 -14.12
CA GLY A 43 -4.26 -2.78 -14.99
C GLY A 43 -3.70 -1.49 -15.61
N PRO A 44 -3.97 -1.22 -16.90
CA PRO A 44 -3.30 -0.14 -17.61
C PRO A 44 -3.41 1.15 -16.79
N SER A 45 -2.27 1.71 -16.41
CA SER A 45 -2.11 3.04 -15.79
C SER A 45 -2.53 4.19 -16.73
N SER A 46 -3.45 3.88 -17.65
CA SER A 46 -4.01 4.69 -18.70
C SER A 46 -5.50 4.39 -18.91
N GLN A 47 -6.20 3.75 -17.97
CA GLN A 47 -7.67 3.84 -17.98
C GLN A 47 -8.03 5.30 -17.73
N SER A 48 -8.21 6.04 -18.82
CA SER A 48 -8.80 7.36 -18.81
C SER A 48 -10.19 7.22 -18.21
N PHE A 49 -10.33 7.56 -16.93
CA PHE A 49 -11.63 7.77 -16.31
C PHE A 49 -12.30 8.89 -17.12
N HIS A 50 -13.22 8.53 -18.02
CA HIS A 50 -14.06 9.51 -18.70
C HIS A 50 -15.11 9.98 -17.70
N VAL A 51 -14.71 10.96 -16.91
CA VAL A 51 -15.57 11.68 -16.01
C VAL A 51 -16.27 12.77 -16.81
N ASN A 52 -17.60 12.80 -16.72
CA ASN A 52 -18.46 13.84 -17.25
C ASN A 52 -19.30 14.44 -16.12
N GLU A 53 -19.97 15.54 -16.42
CA GLU A 53 -20.85 16.23 -15.47
C GLU A 53 -21.81 15.28 -14.74
N GLY A 54 -22.38 14.29 -15.44
CA GLY A 54 -23.33 13.35 -14.85
C GLY A 54 -22.74 12.29 -13.91
N ASN A 55 -21.41 12.09 -13.89
CA ASN A 55 -20.77 11.05 -13.10
C ASN A 55 -19.64 11.53 -12.16
N VAL A 56 -19.22 12.80 -12.24
CA VAL A 56 -18.13 13.37 -11.44
C VAL A 56 -18.31 13.19 -9.94
N LEU A 57 -19.51 13.47 -9.42
CA LEU A 57 -19.82 13.32 -7.99
C LEU A 57 -19.75 11.86 -7.56
N LYS A 58 -20.31 10.95 -8.37
CA LYS A 58 -20.32 9.51 -8.09
C LYS A 58 -18.91 8.92 -8.12
N ALA A 59 -18.11 9.29 -9.11
CA ALA A 59 -16.73 8.86 -9.24
C ALA A 59 -15.91 9.32 -8.03
N GLY A 60 -16.05 10.60 -7.64
CA GLY A 60 -15.31 11.16 -6.51
C GLY A 60 -15.63 10.49 -5.17
N VAL A 61 -16.91 10.16 -4.92
CA VAL A 61 -17.31 9.42 -3.71
C VAL A 61 -16.78 8.00 -3.70
N ILE A 62 -16.88 7.28 -4.82
CA ILE A 62 -16.34 5.90 -4.89
C ILE A 62 -14.84 5.89 -4.58
N ILE A 63 -14.10 6.86 -5.13
CA ILE A 63 -12.66 6.98 -4.90
C ILE A 63 -12.36 7.33 -3.43
N GLN A 64 -13.12 8.27 -2.84
CA GLN A 64 -13.01 8.64 -1.43
C GLN A 64 -13.27 7.44 -0.50
N ASP A 65 -14.33 6.69 -0.77
CA ASP A 65 -14.69 5.49 -0.01
C ASP A 65 -13.60 4.42 -0.10
N GLN A 66 -13.05 4.20 -1.30
CA GLN A 66 -11.94 3.28 -1.49
C GLN A 66 -10.69 3.72 -0.72
N ALA A 67 -10.32 5.00 -0.79
CA ALA A 67 -9.22 5.55 -0.02
C ALA A 67 -9.43 5.31 1.49
N ALA A 68 -10.63 5.57 2.00
CA ALA A 68 -10.98 5.36 3.40
C ALA A 68 -10.95 3.87 3.82
N VAL A 69 -11.43 2.97 2.95
CA VAL A 69 -11.36 1.52 3.17
C VAL A 69 -9.91 1.04 3.22
N LEU A 70 -9.08 1.44 2.25
CA LEU A 70 -7.67 1.07 2.20
C LEU A 70 -6.91 1.63 3.41
N ALA A 71 -7.14 2.90 3.77
CA ALA A 71 -6.51 3.53 4.93
C ALA A 71 -6.85 2.77 6.22
N ARG A 72 -8.12 2.36 6.40
CA ARG A 72 -8.53 1.54 7.56
C ARG A 72 -7.88 0.16 7.55
N ALA A 73 -7.81 -0.49 6.40
CA ALA A 73 -7.18 -1.80 6.27
C ALA A 73 -5.68 -1.72 6.58
N LEU A 74 -4.99 -0.70 6.06
CA LEU A 74 -3.58 -0.46 6.31
C LEU A 74 -3.30 -0.25 7.80
N ARG A 75 -4.06 0.62 8.47
CA ARG A 75 -3.90 0.86 9.92
C ARG A 75 -4.05 -0.42 10.75
N LYS A 76 -4.97 -1.30 10.37
CA LYS A 76 -5.14 -2.60 11.03
C LYS A 76 -3.98 -3.56 10.74
N ALA A 77 -3.47 -3.56 9.51
CA ALA A 77 -2.39 -4.45 9.12
C ALA A 77 -1.03 -4.01 9.68
N GLU A 78 -0.79 -2.71 9.81
CA GLU A 78 0.50 -2.14 10.21
C GLU A 78 0.99 -2.66 11.57
N SER A 79 0.09 -2.80 12.56
CA SER A 79 0.44 -3.36 13.87
C SER A 79 0.83 -4.84 13.84
N HIS A 80 0.51 -5.56 12.75
CA HIS A 80 0.84 -6.97 12.57
C HIS A 80 2.03 -7.19 11.63
N LEU A 81 2.53 -6.13 10.99
CA LEU A 81 3.65 -6.20 10.04
C LEU A 81 5.00 -5.95 10.70
N ASP A 82 5.03 -5.41 11.92
CA ASP A 82 6.26 -5.24 12.67
C ASP A 82 6.71 -6.58 13.26
N VAL A 83 7.90 -7.02 12.86
CA VAL A 83 8.53 -8.22 13.40
C VAL A 83 9.31 -7.81 14.64
N ASP A 84 8.69 -7.99 15.80
CA ASP A 84 9.34 -7.78 17.09
C ASP A 84 10.19 -9.02 17.45
N VAL A 85 11.48 -8.79 17.67
CA VAL A 85 12.43 -9.82 18.07
C VAL A 85 13.21 -9.31 19.26
N ASN A 86 13.09 -10.01 20.39
CA ASN A 86 13.91 -9.74 21.55
C ASN A 86 15.38 -10.08 21.23
N SER A 87 16.21 -9.05 21.09
CA SER A 87 17.62 -9.17 20.73
C SER A 87 18.47 -9.84 21.80
N SER A 88 18.05 -9.82 23.08
CA SER A 88 18.75 -10.52 24.16
C SER A 88 18.61 -12.04 24.07
N ASP A 89 17.47 -12.51 23.56
CA ASP A 89 17.11 -13.93 23.59
C ASP A 89 17.34 -14.61 22.23
N SER A 90 17.17 -13.86 21.14
CA SER A 90 17.13 -14.41 19.78
C SER A 90 18.48 -14.38 19.05
N GLY A 91 19.49 -13.74 19.66
CA GLY A 91 20.81 -13.53 19.08
C GLY A 91 20.87 -12.49 17.95
N ILE A 92 22.09 -12.07 17.61
CA ILE A 92 22.34 -10.95 16.69
C ILE A 92 21.84 -11.21 15.26
N VAL A 93 21.87 -12.46 14.79
CA VAL A 93 21.43 -12.82 13.44
C VAL A 93 19.92 -12.60 13.28
N SER A 94 19.11 -13.11 14.22
CA SER A 94 17.66 -12.96 14.19
C SER A 94 17.24 -11.49 14.28
N SER A 95 17.91 -10.71 15.13
CA SER A 95 17.67 -9.26 15.25
C SER A 95 18.00 -8.50 13.95
N ASN A 96 19.13 -8.82 13.30
CA ASN A 96 19.50 -8.20 12.03
C ASN A 96 18.52 -8.54 10.90
N ILE A 97 18.05 -9.80 10.84
CA ILE A 97 17.04 -10.24 9.88
C ILE A 97 15.73 -9.48 10.13
N ALA A 98 15.22 -9.46 11.36
CA ALA A 98 14.00 -8.72 11.71
C ALA A 98 14.09 -7.24 11.32
N GLY A 99 15.23 -6.58 11.60
CA GLY A 99 15.46 -5.20 11.16
C GLY A 99 15.43 -5.03 9.63
N ALA A 100 15.93 -5.99 8.86
CA ALA A 100 15.84 -5.96 7.40
C ALA A 100 14.41 -6.15 6.90
N TRP A 101 13.63 -7.01 7.54
CA TRP A 101 12.22 -7.21 7.25
C TRP A 101 11.40 -5.95 7.55
N ASN A 102 11.55 -5.37 8.73
CA ASN A 102 10.79 -4.17 9.10
C ASN A 102 11.16 -2.98 8.18
N ARG A 103 12.43 -2.87 7.76
CA ARG A 103 12.82 -1.88 6.73
C ARG A 103 12.05 -2.04 5.42
N ARG A 104 11.74 -3.26 4.99
CA ARG A 104 11.01 -3.50 3.74
C ARG A 104 9.49 -3.42 3.93
N LEU A 105 8.98 -3.85 5.08
CA LEU A 105 7.55 -3.92 5.36
C LEU A 105 6.98 -2.57 5.78
N THR A 106 7.60 -1.91 6.76
CA THR A 106 6.98 -0.80 7.51
C THR A 106 7.76 0.52 7.44
N MET A 107 9.08 0.50 7.22
CA MET A 107 9.90 1.72 7.34
C MET A 107 10.21 2.40 6.00
N GLY A 108 9.90 3.69 5.90
CA GLY A 108 10.21 4.53 4.75
C GLY A 108 9.19 4.43 3.61
N ASP A 109 9.28 5.35 2.66
CA ASP A 109 8.28 5.52 1.60
C ASP A 109 8.28 4.35 0.58
N ASP A 110 9.45 3.74 0.36
CA ASP A 110 9.62 2.58 -0.54
C ASP A 110 9.23 1.25 0.11
N SER A 111 8.83 1.25 1.39
CA SER A 111 8.28 0.07 2.06
C SER A 111 6.89 -0.27 1.53
N TYR A 112 6.40 -1.48 1.81
CA TYR A 112 5.03 -1.85 1.45
C TYR A 112 4.00 -0.93 2.10
N VAL A 113 4.15 -0.62 3.39
CA VAL A 113 3.29 0.35 4.08
C VAL A 113 3.41 1.74 3.45
N GLY A 114 4.63 2.21 3.19
CA GLY A 114 4.88 3.52 2.56
C GLY A 114 4.20 3.66 1.20
N ARG A 115 4.37 2.68 0.32
CA ARG A 115 3.74 2.66 -1.01
C ARG A 115 2.21 2.69 -0.94
N ILE A 116 1.61 1.93 -0.01
CA ILE A 116 0.15 1.93 0.16
C ILE A 116 -0.32 3.28 0.72
N ARG A 117 0.42 3.90 1.66
CA ARG A 117 0.10 5.26 2.15
C ARG A 117 0.11 6.28 1.03
N LEU A 118 1.17 6.29 0.21
CA LEU A 118 1.26 7.19 -0.94
C LEU A 118 0.13 6.96 -1.94
N TYR A 119 -0.28 5.71 -2.14
CA TYR A 119 -1.42 5.40 -3.00
C TYR A 119 -2.74 5.94 -2.43
N VAL A 120 -3.01 5.74 -1.15
CA VAL A 120 -4.18 6.33 -0.46
C VAL A 120 -4.18 7.85 -0.61
N GLU A 121 -3.04 8.52 -0.38
CA GLU A 121 -2.91 9.96 -0.54
C GLU A 121 -3.22 10.42 -1.98
N SER A 122 -2.78 9.64 -2.98
CA SER A 122 -3.09 9.94 -4.38
C SER A 122 -4.58 9.80 -4.72
N LEU A 123 -5.27 8.85 -4.11
CA LEU A 123 -6.73 8.70 -4.23
C LEU A 123 -7.47 9.86 -3.57
N ASP A 124 -7.04 10.29 -2.38
CA ASP A 124 -7.62 11.44 -1.70
C ASP A 124 -7.45 12.73 -2.52
N LYS A 125 -6.26 12.95 -3.09
CA LYS A 125 -6.00 14.07 -4.01
C LYS A 125 -6.90 14.01 -5.24
N LEU A 126 -7.07 12.84 -5.84
CA LEU A 126 -7.95 12.64 -7.00
C LEU A 126 -9.41 12.94 -6.65
N SER A 127 -9.89 12.48 -5.49
CA SER A 127 -11.23 12.80 -5.00
C SER A 127 -11.42 14.32 -4.84
N GLY A 128 -10.43 15.02 -4.27
CA GLY A 128 -10.42 16.47 -4.16
C GLY A 128 -10.45 17.19 -5.53
N GLN A 129 -9.72 16.69 -6.52
CA GLN A 129 -9.77 17.21 -7.89
C GLN A 129 -11.15 17.04 -8.52
N LEU A 130 -11.80 15.89 -8.32
CA LEU A 130 -13.15 15.64 -8.82
C LEU A 130 -14.20 16.54 -8.15
N ARG A 131 -14.02 16.82 -6.85
CA ARG A 131 -14.83 17.81 -6.13
C ARG A 131 -14.71 19.20 -6.77
N GLU A 132 -13.50 19.63 -7.11
CA GLU A 132 -13.27 20.92 -7.78
C GLU A 132 -13.85 20.94 -9.20
N SER A 133 -13.69 19.86 -9.96
CA SER A 133 -14.33 19.71 -11.27
C SER A 133 -15.86 19.78 -11.18
N ALA A 134 -16.48 19.22 -10.13
CA ALA A 134 -17.91 19.35 -9.92
C ALA A 134 -18.35 20.81 -9.76
N LYS A 135 -17.58 21.65 -9.06
CA LYS A 135 -17.87 23.09 -8.97
C LYS A 135 -17.82 23.76 -10.34
N GLN A 136 -16.84 23.39 -11.16
CA GLN A 136 -16.70 23.91 -12.53
C GLN A 136 -17.87 23.51 -13.43
N TYR A 137 -18.49 22.36 -13.17
CA TYR A 137 -19.71 21.93 -13.86
C TYR A 137 -20.99 22.55 -13.29
N GLY A 138 -20.90 23.40 -12.25
CA GLY A 138 -22.05 24.15 -11.73
C GLY A 138 -22.82 23.45 -10.61
N PHE A 139 -22.29 22.35 -10.05
CA PHE A 139 -22.86 21.76 -8.83
C PHE A 139 -22.71 22.74 -7.66
N SER A 140 -23.76 22.85 -6.85
CA SER A 140 -23.74 23.66 -5.63
C SER A 140 -22.85 23.05 -4.55
N GLU A 141 -22.33 23.89 -3.65
CA GLU A 141 -21.57 23.41 -2.48
C GLU A 141 -22.42 22.50 -1.58
N GLU A 142 -23.75 22.69 -1.53
CA GLU A 142 -24.67 21.81 -0.81
C GLU A 142 -24.76 20.42 -1.44
N GLU A 143 -24.88 20.32 -2.76
CA GLU A 143 -24.91 19.03 -3.47
C GLU A 143 -23.58 18.27 -3.31
N ILE A 144 -22.47 19.01 -3.43
CA ILE A 144 -21.13 18.45 -3.24
C ILE A 144 -20.97 17.96 -1.80
N THR A 145 -21.35 18.77 -0.80
CA THR A 145 -21.21 18.42 0.62
C THR A 145 -22.14 17.27 1.02
N THR A 146 -23.34 17.21 0.44
CA THR A 146 -24.26 16.08 0.65
C THR A 146 -23.65 14.77 0.13
N THR A 147 -22.86 14.84 -0.94
CA THR A 147 -22.30 13.66 -1.61
C THR A 147 -20.96 13.23 -1.00
N PHE A 148 -20.01 14.16 -0.82
CA PHE A 148 -18.66 13.88 -0.30
C PHE A 148 -18.54 14.00 1.23
N GLY A 149 -19.57 14.54 1.90
CA GLY A 149 -19.48 14.99 3.28
C GLY A 149 -18.77 16.35 3.42
N PRO A 150 -18.68 16.85 4.67
CA PRO A 150 -17.94 18.08 4.98
C PRO A 150 -16.44 17.89 4.71
N VAL A 151 -15.77 18.98 4.29
CA VAL A 151 -14.31 19.01 4.22
C VAL A 151 -13.79 19.07 5.64
N THR A 152 -13.09 18.01 6.06
CA THR A 152 -12.40 17.93 7.36
C THR A 152 -10.94 18.30 7.23
#